data_AF-A0A0C9T3B8-F1
#
_entry.id   AF-A0A0C9T3B8-F1
#
_cell.length_a   1.000
_cell.length_b   1.000
_cell.length_c   1.000
_cell.angle_alpha   90.00
_cell.angle_beta   90.00
_cell.angle_gamma   90.00
#
_symmetry.space_group_name_H-M   'P 1'
#
loop_
_entity.id
_entity.type
_entity.pdbx_description
1 polymer ?
#
loop_
_entity_poly.entity_id
_entity_poly.type
_entity_poly.pdbx_seq_one_letter_code
_entity_poly.pdbx_strand_id
1 'polypeptide(L)' 'VFRSDNGELKRDDMKAWLGSRGTSHQFTSAYTSAQNGRVEHVHRTLMGKARAM' A
#
# COMPACT_ATOMS: atom_id res chain seq x y z
N VAL A 1 6.64 5.48 8.04
CA VAL A 1 6.11 4.10 8.08
C VAL A 1 5.46 3.81 6.74
N PHE A 2 5.81 2.69 6.11
CA PHE A 2 5.19 2.19 4.89
C PHE A 2 4.12 1.16 5.28
N ARG A 3 2.88 1.32 4.81
CA ARG A 3 1.79 0.38 5.08
C ARG A 3 1.28 -0.22 3.78
N SER A 4 1.17 -1.53 3.72
CA SER A 4 0.57 -2.26 2.61
C SER A 4 -0.38 -3.35 3.12
N ASP A 5 -1.11 -3.98 2.20
CA ASP A 5 -1.76 -5.25 2.50
C ASP A 5 -0.75 -6.40 2.65
N ASN A 6 -1.26 -7.59 2.96
CA ASN A 6 -0.49 -8.83 3.08
C ASN A 6 -0.16 -9.47 1.72
N GLY A 7 -0.26 -8.72 0.62
CA GLY A 7 -0.05 -9.23 -0.73
C GLY A 7 1.43 -9.27 -1.13
N GLU A 8 1.68 -8.93 -2.40
CA GLU A 8 2.98 -9.10 -3.06
C GLU A 8 4.13 -8.35 -2.40
N LEU A 9 3.85 -7.28 -1.65
CA LEU A 9 4.86 -6.46 -0.99
C LEU A 9 5.39 -7.09 0.31
N LYS A 10 4.77 -8.18 0.79
CA LYS A 10 5.26 -8.95 1.94
C LYS A 10 6.40 -9.88 1.52
N ARG A 11 7.51 -9.28 1.07
CA ARG A 11 8.74 -9.97 0.65
C ARG A 11 9.95 -9.44 1.41
N ASP A 12 10.96 -10.29 1.54
CA ASP A 12 12.17 -9.98 2.31
C ASP A 12 13.04 -8.91 1.64
N ASP A 13 13.05 -8.84 0.31
CA ASP A 13 13.73 -7.80 -0.46
C ASP A 13 13.11 -6.41 -0.19
N MET A 14 11.79 -6.31 -0.18
CA MET A 14 11.05 -5.09 0.17
C MET A 14 11.33 -4.68 1.61
N LYS A 15 11.31 -5.64 2.54
CA LYS A 15 11.64 -5.40 3.96
C LYS A 15 13.08 -4.91 4.13
N ALA A 16 14.05 -5.52 3.46
CA ALA A 16 15.45 -5.13 3.51
C ALA A 16 15.67 -3.73 2.93
N TRP A 17 15.01 -3.41 1.82
CA TRP A 17 15.07 -2.10 1.17
C TRP A 17 14.42 -1.00 2.00
N LEU A 18 13.28 -1.27 2.64
CA LEU A 18 12.67 -0.32 3.59
C LEU A 18 13.55 -0.14 4.83
N GLY A 19 14.14 -1.22 5.33
CA GLY A 19 15.07 -1.21 6.46
C GLY A 19 16.32 -0.37 6.19
N SER A 20 16.92 -0.49 5.00
CA SER A 20 18.09 0.33 4.62
C SER A 20 17.79 1.83 4.53
N ARG A 21 16.51 2.19 4.42
CA ARG A 21 16.00 3.58 4.41
C ARG A 21 15.45 4.04 5.76
N GLY A 22 15.64 3.24 6.82
CA GLY A 22 15.10 3.54 8.15
C GLY A 22 13.57 3.54 8.21
N THR A 23 12.89 2.88 7.26
CA THR A 23 11.44 2.84 7.19
C THR A 23 10.90 1.51 7.70
N SER A 24 9.98 1.56 8.68
CA SER A 24 9.24 0.38 9.12
C SER A 24 8.12 0.02 8.14
N HIS A 25 8.01 -1.27 7.82
CA HIS A 25 6.92 -1.86 7.04
C HIS A 25 5.84 -2.39 7.98
N GLN A 26 4.61 -1.89 7.84
CA GLN A 26 3.41 -2.37 8.52
C GLN A 26 2.44 -3.03 7.54
N PHE A 27 1.71 -4.01 8.02
CA PHE A 27 0.71 -4.72 7.24
C PHE A 27 -0.69 -4.50 7.81
N THR A 28 -1.68 -4.44 6.93
CA THR A 28 -3.09 -4.50 7.35
C THR A 28 -3.46 -5.89 7.82
N SER A 29 -4.55 -5.99 8.58
CA SER A 29 -5.18 -7.26 8.90
C SER A 29 -5.58 -8.00 7.62
N ALA A 30 -5.51 -9.33 7.65
CA ALA A 30 -5.97 -10.16 6.54
C ALA A 30 -7.42 -9.84 6.18
N TYR A 31 -7.72 -9.84 4.87
CA TYR A 31 -9.07 -9.60 4.33
C TYR A 31 -9.75 -8.30 4.77
N THR A 32 -8.97 -7.30 5.21
CA THR A 32 -9.50 -6.03 5.72
C THR A 32 -9.13 -4.87 4.80
N SER A 33 -9.71 -4.83 3.59
CA SER A 33 -9.44 -3.80 2.58
C SER A 33 -9.73 -2.38 3.07
N ALA A 34 -10.74 -2.20 3.93
CA ALA A 34 -11.09 -0.91 4.52
C ALA A 34 -9.93 -0.23 5.28
N GLN A 35 -8.95 -0.98 5.79
CA GLN A 35 -7.75 -0.40 6.43
C GLN A 35 -6.83 0.32 5.43
N ASN A 36 -6.99 0.06 4.13
CA ASN A 36 -6.34 0.73 3.01
C ASN A 36 -7.25 1.78 2.34
N GLY A 37 -8.39 2.16 2.96
CA GLY A 37 -9.37 3.05 2.33
C GLY A 37 -8.81 4.36 1.76
N ARG A 38 -7.77 4.93 2.39
CA ARG A 38 -7.10 6.13 1.86
C ARG A 38 -6.49 5.91 0.47
N VAL A 39 -5.77 4.81 0.25
CA VAL A 39 -5.18 4.52 -1.06
C VAL A 39 -6.26 4.12 -2.06
N GLU A 40 -7.30 3.41 -1.63
CA GLU A 40 -8.45 3.07 -2.48
C GLU A 40 -9.19 4.32 -2.99
N HIS A 41 -9.39 5.32 -2.12
CA HIS A 41 -10.00 6.60 -2.51
C HIS A 41 -9.13 7.35 -3.54
N VAL A 42 -7.83 7.46 -3.29
CA VAL A 42 -6.91 8.12 -4.23
C VAL A 42 -6.87 7.40 -5.57
N HIS A 43 -6.83 6.06 -5.57
CA HIS A 43 -6.89 5.24 -6.77
C HIS A 43 -8.19 5.54 -7.54
N ARG A 44 -9.34 5.54 -6.87
CA ARG A 44 -10.63 5.85 -7.50
C ARG A 44 -10.63 7.25 -8.14
N THR A 45 -10.10 8.26 -7.45
CA THR A 45 -9.98 9.62 -8.00
C THR A 45 -9.07 9.67 -9.22
N LEU A 46 -7.92 8.99 -9.18
CA LEU A 46 -6.98 8.93 -10.29
C LEU A 46 -7.63 8.29 -11.53
N MET A 47 -8.32 7.15 -11.35
CA MET A 47 -9.03 6.46 -12.43
C MET A 47 -10.19 7.29 -12.97
N GLY A 48 -10.91 8.02 -12.10
CA GLY A 48 -11.96 8.94 -12.52
C GLY A 48 -11.42 10.05 -13.43
N LYS A 49 -10.28 10.66 -13.05
CA LYS A 49 -9.63 11.68 -13.88
C LYS A 49 -9.14 11.12 -15.21
N ALA A 50 -8.48 9.96 -15.20
CA ALA A 50 -7.97 9.32 -16.41
C ALA A 50 -9.08 8.96 -17.42
N ARG A 51 -10.27 8.60 -16.95
CA ARG A 51 -11.43 8.29 -17.80
C ARG A 51 -12.11 9.53 -18.40
N ALA A 52 -11.89 10.71 -17.81
CA ALA A 52 -12.51 11.96 -18.23
C ALA A 52 -11.64 12.78 -19.20
N MET A 53 -10.42 12.31 -19.47
CA MET A 53 -9.51 12.84 -20.50
C MET A 53 -9.74 12.12 -21.81
#